data_AF-A0A2D2LS43-F1
#
_entry.id   AF-A0A2D2LS43-F1
#
_cell.length_a   1.000
_cell.length_b   1.000
_cell.length_c   1.000
_cell.angle_alpha   90.00
_cell.angle_beta   90.00
_cell.angle_gamma   90.00
#
_symmetry.space_group_name_H-M   'P 1'
#
loop_
_entity.id
_entity.type
_entity.pdbx_description
1 polymer ?
#
loop_
_entity_poly.entity_id
_entity_poly.type
_entity_poly.pdbx_seq_one_letter_code
_entity_poly.pdbx_strand_id
1 'polypeptide(L)'
;MKKMLITLVAISLSSASFAVQSSQQSKKMTKKQISGLIATKSCLQARSNLFKNGWKAFHRDRFGAMLEFHEPFLKKYPDLDTCRVTGYGECFGNYKRGNQYLMVTYLAEGSQERFESSYCGTGEFKLSNSPF
;
A
#
# COMPACT_ATOMS: atom_id res chain seq x y z
N MET A 1 -6.03 2.07 72.96
CA MET A 1 -5.47 2.31 71.61
C MET A 1 -6.37 1.63 70.57
N LYS A 2 -7.15 2.39 69.79
CA LYS A 2 -7.77 1.94 68.53
C LYS A 2 -8.06 3.20 67.71
N LYS A 3 -7.17 3.48 66.75
CA LYS A 3 -7.31 4.58 65.80
C LYS A 3 -8.27 4.11 64.71
N MET A 4 -9.42 4.77 64.55
CA MET A 4 -10.27 4.57 63.37
C MET A 4 -9.78 5.51 62.27
N LEU A 5 -9.35 4.92 61.16
CA LEU A 5 -8.92 5.61 59.94
C LEU A 5 -10.12 6.24 59.23
N ILE A 6 -10.03 7.54 58.97
CA ILE A 6 -10.92 8.26 58.06
C ILE A 6 -10.32 8.11 56.67
N THR A 7 -10.93 7.27 55.82
CA THR A 7 -10.52 7.10 54.42
C THR A 7 -11.05 8.30 53.63
N LEU A 8 -10.13 9.22 53.30
CA LEU A 8 -10.39 10.39 52.45
C LEU A 8 -10.59 9.90 51.00
N VAL A 9 -11.82 9.98 50.48
CA VAL A 9 -12.09 9.74 49.06
C VAL A 9 -11.70 11.01 48.29
N ALA A 10 -10.52 10.99 47.69
CA ALA A 10 -10.12 12.01 46.72
C ALA A 10 -10.86 11.74 45.40
N ILE A 11 -11.89 12.55 45.13
CA ILE A 11 -12.53 12.64 43.83
C ILE A 11 -11.53 13.34 42.90
N SER A 12 -10.72 12.58 42.17
CA SER A 12 -9.83 13.15 41.16
C SER A 12 -10.65 13.68 40.00
N LEU A 13 -10.63 15.01 39.86
CA LEU A 13 -11.30 15.76 38.82
C LEU A 13 -10.87 15.28 37.43
N SER A 14 -11.87 15.25 36.57
CA SER A 14 -11.85 14.95 35.15
C SER A 14 -10.78 15.73 34.38
N SER A 15 -9.62 15.11 34.16
CA SER A 15 -8.71 15.53 33.10
C SER A 15 -9.29 15.04 31.78
N ALA A 16 -10.11 15.86 31.12
CA ALA A 16 -10.36 15.70 29.69
C ALA A 16 -9.00 15.73 28.99
N SER A 17 -8.47 14.55 28.71
CA SER A 17 -7.27 14.41 27.89
C SER A 17 -7.68 14.85 26.51
N PHE A 18 -7.34 16.09 26.17
CA PHE A 18 -7.23 16.51 24.79
C PHE A 18 -6.20 15.58 24.16
N ALA A 19 -6.69 14.48 23.57
CA ALA A 19 -5.92 13.71 22.62
C ALA A 19 -5.60 14.68 21.49
N VAL A 20 -4.39 15.24 21.53
CA VAL A 20 -3.76 15.84 20.36
C VAL A 20 -3.85 14.77 19.30
N GLN A 21 -4.80 14.96 18.40
CA GLN A 21 -4.95 14.20 17.18
C GLN A 21 -3.76 14.63 16.31
N SER A 22 -2.56 14.20 16.70
CA SER A 22 -1.38 14.32 15.87
C SER A 22 -1.78 13.55 14.63
N SER A 23 -2.06 14.27 13.54
CA SER A 23 -2.21 13.68 12.23
C SER A 23 -1.04 12.72 12.10
N GLN A 24 -1.32 11.41 12.13
CA GLN A 24 -0.31 10.38 12.05
C GLN A 24 0.16 10.41 10.60
N GLN A 25 0.94 11.44 10.27
CA GLN A 25 1.42 11.72 8.94
C GLN A 25 2.31 10.54 8.61
N SER A 26 1.82 9.66 7.74
CA SER A 26 2.51 8.41 7.44
C SER A 26 3.93 8.76 7.01
N LYS A 27 4.93 8.32 7.79
CA LYS A 27 6.33 8.64 7.53
C LYS A 27 6.67 8.25 6.10
N LYS A 28 7.21 9.22 5.35
CA LYS A 28 7.57 9.00 3.95
C LYS A 28 8.57 7.84 3.83
N MET A 29 8.34 6.96 2.86
CA MET A 29 9.25 5.89 2.49
C MET A 29 10.26 6.37 1.45
N THR A 30 11.52 5.96 1.63
CA THR A 30 12.62 6.22 0.68
C THR A 30 12.64 5.16 -0.43
N LYS A 31 13.31 5.48 -1.55
CA LYS A 31 13.54 4.50 -2.64
C LYS A 31 14.23 3.22 -2.13
N LYS A 32 15.21 3.34 -1.22
CA LYS A 32 15.91 2.18 -0.63
C LYS A 32 14.97 1.27 0.15
N GLN A 33 14.07 1.86 0.96
CA GLN A 33 13.07 1.09 1.69
C GLN A 33 12.10 0.39 0.74
N ILE A 34 11.62 1.09 -0.30
CA ILE A 34 10.72 0.49 -1.31
C ILE A 34 11.41 -0.66 -2.02
N SER A 35 12.65 -0.47 -2.47
CA SER A 35 13.46 -1.53 -3.09
C SER A 35 13.57 -2.75 -2.17
N GLY A 36 13.82 -2.57 -0.87
CA GLY A 36 13.83 -3.68 0.10
C GLY A 36 12.50 -4.43 0.26
N LEU A 37 11.36 -3.81 -0.10
CA LEU A 37 10.05 -4.47 -0.07
C LEU A 37 9.77 -5.30 -1.32
N ILE A 38 10.31 -4.91 -2.48
CA ILE A 38 9.86 -5.43 -3.78
C ILE A 38 10.95 -6.13 -4.60
N ALA A 39 12.22 -5.74 -4.44
CA ALA A 39 13.31 -6.31 -5.20
C ALA A 39 13.48 -7.79 -4.85
N THR A 40 13.75 -8.61 -5.88
CA THR A 40 13.91 -10.07 -5.79
C THR A 40 12.71 -10.81 -5.16
N LYS A 41 11.55 -10.15 -5.07
CA LYS A 41 10.29 -10.76 -4.61
C LYS A 41 9.41 -11.12 -5.79
N SER A 42 8.57 -12.13 -5.60
CA SER A 42 7.53 -12.39 -6.57
C SER A 42 6.54 -11.23 -6.64
N CYS A 43 5.81 -11.06 -7.74
CA CYS A 43 4.80 -10.01 -7.87
C CYS A 43 3.80 -9.99 -6.70
N LEU A 44 3.29 -11.16 -6.31
CA LEU A 44 2.39 -11.29 -5.15
C LEU A 44 3.07 -10.94 -3.82
N GLN A 45 4.32 -11.34 -3.62
CA GLN A 45 5.08 -11.00 -2.42
C GLN A 45 5.36 -9.49 -2.33
N ALA A 46 5.83 -8.89 -3.42
CA ALA A 46 6.07 -7.46 -3.51
C ALA A 46 4.77 -6.68 -3.21
N ARG A 47 3.67 -7.05 -3.86
CA ARG A 47 2.34 -6.47 -3.60
C ARG A 47 1.93 -6.61 -2.13
N SER A 48 2.04 -7.80 -1.55
CA SER A 48 1.72 -8.05 -0.14
C SER A 48 2.57 -7.19 0.80
N ASN A 49 3.87 -7.07 0.52
CA ASN A 49 4.80 -6.25 1.30
C ASN A 49 4.42 -4.77 1.25
N LEU A 50 4.03 -4.25 0.08
CA LEU A 50 3.56 -2.87 -0.06
C LEU A 50 2.32 -2.63 0.81
N PHE A 51 1.30 -3.48 0.73
CA PHE A 51 0.09 -3.33 1.55
C PHE A 51 0.37 -3.41 3.05
N LYS A 52 1.20 -4.37 3.49
CA LYS A 52 1.65 -4.48 4.90
C LYS A 52 2.39 -3.24 5.38
N ASN A 53 2.98 -2.46 4.47
CA ASN A 53 3.69 -1.23 4.77
C ASN A 53 2.86 0.06 4.53
N GLY A 54 1.52 -0.09 4.45
CA GLY A 54 0.59 1.04 4.42
C GLY A 54 0.43 1.70 3.06
N TRP A 55 0.95 1.10 2.00
CA TRP A 55 0.58 1.46 0.63
C TRP A 55 -0.84 0.97 0.34
N LYS A 56 -1.62 1.79 -0.36
CA LYS A 56 -2.99 1.47 -0.77
C LYS A 56 -3.13 1.63 -2.27
N ALA A 57 -4.02 0.88 -2.89
CA ALA A 57 -4.37 1.04 -4.30
C ALA A 57 -4.74 2.50 -4.60
N PHE A 58 -4.27 3.03 -5.72
CA PHE A 58 -4.55 4.39 -6.15
C PHE A 58 -4.82 4.43 -7.65
N HIS A 59 -5.98 4.98 -8.02
CA HIS A 59 -6.42 5.14 -9.40
C HIS A 59 -6.83 6.59 -9.57
N ARG A 60 -6.39 7.25 -10.66
CA ARG A 60 -6.92 8.57 -11.00
C ARG A 60 -8.18 8.49 -11.83
N ASP A 61 -8.21 7.66 -12.86
CA ASP A 61 -9.39 7.43 -13.69
C ASP A 61 -9.21 6.11 -14.46
N ARG A 62 -10.06 5.11 -14.20
CA ARG A 62 -10.10 3.87 -15.01
C ARG A 62 -10.85 4.11 -16.32
N PHE A 63 -10.43 5.10 -17.11
CA PHE A 63 -11.06 5.42 -18.39
C PHE A 63 -10.05 5.31 -19.52
N GLY A 64 -10.07 4.17 -20.20
CA GLY A 64 -9.30 3.92 -21.41
C GLY A 64 -9.31 2.45 -21.77
N ALA A 65 -10.29 2.06 -22.60
CA ALA A 65 -10.39 0.77 -23.30
C ALA A 65 -9.80 -0.42 -22.53
N MET A 66 -10.42 -0.76 -21.39
CA MET A 66 -10.14 -2.04 -20.75
C MET A 66 -10.60 -3.10 -21.75
N LEU A 67 -9.65 -3.78 -22.40
CA LEU A 67 -9.96 -4.98 -23.18
C LEU A 67 -10.71 -5.93 -22.24
N GLU A 68 -11.93 -6.34 -22.60
CA GLU A 68 -12.84 -7.14 -21.74
C GLU A 68 -12.12 -8.34 -21.08
N PHE A 69 -11.12 -8.90 -21.76
CA PHE A 69 -10.26 -9.99 -21.27
C PHE A 69 -9.52 -9.70 -19.96
N HIS A 70 -9.24 -8.43 -19.63
CA HIS A 70 -8.50 -8.05 -18.43
C HIS A 70 -9.41 -7.71 -17.24
N GLU A 71 -10.72 -7.58 -17.44
CA GLU A 71 -11.65 -7.12 -16.41
C GLU A 71 -11.69 -8.05 -15.17
N PRO A 72 -11.79 -9.39 -15.30
CA PRO A 72 -11.80 -10.28 -14.13
C PRO A 72 -10.48 -10.22 -13.34
N PHE A 73 -9.36 -10.07 -14.06
CA PHE A 73 -8.04 -10.00 -13.46
C PHE A 73 -7.83 -8.68 -12.72
N LEU A 74 -8.18 -7.55 -13.32
CA LEU A 74 -8.09 -6.23 -12.66
C LEU A 74 -9.12 -6.09 -11.52
N LYS A 75 -10.22 -6.86 -11.54
CA LYS A 75 -11.12 -6.98 -10.39
C LYS A 75 -10.46 -7.74 -9.22
N LYS A 76 -9.69 -8.79 -9.51
CA LYS A 76 -8.93 -9.54 -8.49
C LYS A 76 -7.76 -8.73 -7.91
N TYR A 77 -7.11 -7.92 -8.75
CA TYR A 77 -5.97 -7.09 -8.37
C TYR A 77 -6.29 -5.61 -8.59
N PRO A 78 -7.08 -5.01 -7.67
CA PRO A 78 -7.61 -3.67 -7.88
C PRO A 78 -6.52 -2.61 -7.97
N ASP A 79 -5.35 -2.80 -7.37
CA ASP A 79 -4.19 -1.91 -7.43
C ASP A 79 -3.47 -1.88 -8.79
N LEU A 80 -3.78 -2.81 -9.69
CA LEU A 80 -3.24 -2.80 -11.05
C LEU A 80 -4.11 -1.90 -11.94
N ASP A 81 -3.46 -0.97 -12.65
CA ASP A 81 -4.13 -0.05 -13.58
C ASP A 81 -4.28 -0.66 -14.97
N THR A 82 -3.23 -1.30 -15.46
CA THR A 82 -3.22 -1.90 -16.80
C THR A 82 -2.20 -3.03 -16.81
N CYS A 83 -2.47 -4.02 -17.66
CA CYS A 83 -1.48 -5.02 -18.04
C CYS A 83 -1.38 -5.06 -19.55
N ARG A 84 -0.20 -4.75 -20.08
CA ARG A 84 0.03 -4.61 -21.53
C ARG A 84 0.90 -5.75 -22.01
N VAL A 85 0.70 -6.20 -23.25
CA VAL A 85 1.55 -7.19 -23.91
C VAL A 85 2.64 -6.45 -24.71
N THR A 86 3.63 -5.87 -24.02
CA THR A 86 4.72 -5.06 -24.62
C THR A 86 5.94 -5.89 -25.06
N GLY A 87 5.81 -7.21 -25.17
CA GLY A 87 6.91 -8.14 -25.49
C GLY A 87 7.47 -8.90 -24.28
N TYR A 88 7.45 -8.31 -23.08
CA TYR A 88 7.66 -9.00 -21.79
C TYR A 88 6.38 -9.17 -20.98
N GLY A 89 5.32 -8.50 -21.43
CA GLY A 89 4.09 -8.19 -20.74
C GLY A 89 4.28 -7.59 -19.34
N GLU A 90 3.70 -6.42 -19.14
CA GLU A 90 3.93 -5.63 -17.94
C GLU A 90 2.60 -5.26 -17.32
N CYS A 91 2.49 -5.52 -16.01
CA CYS A 91 1.40 -5.01 -15.19
C CYS A 91 1.88 -3.80 -14.40
N PHE A 92 1.08 -2.74 -14.38
CA PHE A 92 1.42 -1.50 -13.68
C PHE A 92 0.55 -1.38 -12.43
N GLY A 93 1.19 -1.43 -11.27
CA GLY A 93 0.54 -1.21 -9.97
C GLY A 93 0.72 0.23 -9.52
N ASN A 94 -0.38 0.90 -9.17
CA ASN A 94 -0.35 2.27 -8.64
C ASN A 94 -0.81 2.31 -7.19
N TYR A 95 0.02 2.94 -6.35
CA TYR A 95 -0.13 2.96 -4.91
C TYR A 95 0.01 4.37 -4.34
N LYS A 96 -0.69 4.61 -3.23
CA LYS A 96 -0.59 5.84 -2.43
C LYS A 96 -0.30 5.51 -0.97
N ARG A 97 0.56 6.32 -0.35
CA ARG A 97 0.82 6.32 1.09
C ARG A 97 1.01 7.76 1.59
N GLY A 98 0.00 8.30 2.29
CA GLY A 98 -0.03 9.72 2.65
C GLY A 98 0.06 10.60 1.39
N ASN A 99 1.08 11.46 1.36
CA ASN A 99 1.37 12.34 0.22
C ASN A 99 2.42 11.75 -0.75
N GLN A 100 2.62 10.44 -0.73
CA GLN A 100 3.50 9.75 -1.67
C GLN A 100 2.71 8.84 -2.60
N TYR A 101 3.17 8.79 -3.84
CA TYR A 101 2.64 7.96 -4.90
C TYR A 101 3.76 7.06 -5.41
N LEU A 102 3.44 5.80 -5.63
CA LEU A 102 4.36 4.77 -6.10
C LEU A 102 3.72 4.07 -7.29
N MET A 103 4.46 4.00 -8.40
CA MET A 103 4.12 3.15 -9.53
C MET A 103 5.15 2.03 -9.59
N VAL A 104 4.69 0.78 -9.69
CA VAL A 104 5.53 -0.42 -9.80
C VAL A 104 5.21 -1.12 -11.11
N THR A 105 6.24 -1.44 -11.88
CA THR A 105 6.11 -2.34 -13.02
C THR A 105 6.33 -3.77 -12.55
N TYR A 106 5.37 -4.65 -12.82
CA TYR A 106 5.44 -6.09 -12.61
C TYR A 106 5.71 -6.78 -13.94
N LEU A 107 6.73 -7.66 -13.97
CA LEU A 107 7.13 -8.43 -15.13
C LEU A 107 6.24 -9.67 -15.26
N ALA A 108 4.97 -9.41 -15.56
CA ALA A 108 3.91 -10.40 -15.68
C ALA A 108 3.37 -10.32 -17.10
N GLU A 109 3.66 -11.32 -17.94
CA GLU A 109 3.34 -11.42 -19.38
C GLU A 109 1.83 -11.25 -19.71
N GLY A 110 1.23 -10.10 -19.38
CA GLY A 110 -0.17 -9.74 -19.61
C GLY A 110 -1.24 -10.60 -18.94
N SER A 111 -0.91 -11.68 -18.22
CA SER A 111 -1.89 -12.68 -17.76
C SER A 111 -1.86 -12.91 -16.25
N GLN A 112 -3.00 -13.36 -15.73
CA GLN A 112 -3.16 -13.72 -14.32
C GLN A 112 -2.21 -14.85 -13.89
N GLU A 113 -2.12 -15.91 -14.68
CA GLU A 113 -1.23 -17.05 -14.41
C GLU A 113 0.22 -16.59 -14.25
N ARG A 114 0.65 -15.69 -15.14
CA ARG A 114 2.01 -15.13 -15.10
C ARG A 114 2.21 -14.20 -13.93
N PHE A 115 1.20 -13.41 -13.55
CA PHE A 115 1.26 -12.54 -12.37
C PHE A 115 1.35 -13.33 -11.06
N GLU A 116 0.66 -14.48 -10.98
CA GLU A 116 0.62 -15.35 -9.80
C GLU A 116 1.80 -16.33 -9.74
N SER A 117 2.53 -16.48 -10.84
CA SER A 117 3.70 -17.33 -10.93
C SER A 117 4.80 -16.92 -9.95
N SER A 118 5.52 -17.90 -9.43
CA SER A 118 6.73 -17.69 -8.62
C SER A 118 7.85 -16.98 -9.39
N TYR A 119 7.83 -17.04 -10.73
CA TYR A 119 8.79 -16.39 -11.61
C TYR A 119 8.49 -14.92 -11.89
N CYS A 120 7.29 -14.45 -11.53
CA CYS A 120 6.89 -13.05 -11.73
C CYS A 120 7.72 -12.14 -10.84
N GLY A 121 8.46 -11.18 -11.41
CA GLY A 121 9.28 -10.25 -10.67
C GLY A 121 8.77 -8.81 -10.70
N THR A 122 9.40 -7.93 -9.92
CA THR A 122 9.26 -6.48 -10.12
C THR A 122 10.35 -5.96 -11.04
N GLY A 123 9.97 -5.08 -11.96
CA GLY A 123 10.86 -4.31 -12.80
C GLY A 123 11.20 -2.98 -12.13
N GLU A 124 11.03 -1.89 -12.88
CA GLU A 124 11.26 -0.55 -12.34
C GLU A 124 10.14 -0.07 -11.42
N PHE A 125 10.46 0.92 -10.58
CA PHE A 125 9.45 1.66 -9.81
C PHE A 125 9.73 3.16 -9.82
N LYS A 126 8.66 3.96 -9.78
CA LYS A 126 8.72 5.42 -9.68
C LYS A 126 8.08 5.87 -8.37
N LEU A 127 8.71 6.83 -7.69
CA LEU A 127 8.22 7.43 -6.45
C LEU A 127 8.05 8.93 -6.66
N SER A 128 6.88 9.47 -6.31
CA SER A 128 6.54 10.88 -6.48
C SER A 128 5.75 11.44 -5.30
N ASN A 129 5.73 12.77 -5.15
CA ASN A 129 4.84 13.48 -4.21
C ASN A 129 3.55 13.99 -4.90
N SER A 130 3.47 13.89 -6.22
CA SER A 130 2.26 14.03 -7.03
C SER A 130 1.90 12.66 -7.61
N PRO A 131 0.63 12.40 -7.95
CA PRO A 131 0.33 11.15 -8.60
C PRO A 131 0.98 11.09 -10.00
N PHE A 132 1.03 9.88 -10.59
CA PHE A 132 1.52 9.65 -11.96
C PHE A 132 0.43 9.85 -13.01
#